data_AF-A0A8J4X0H2-F1
#
_entry.id   AF-A0A8J4X0H2-F1
#
_cell.length_a   1.000
_cell.length_b   1.000
_cell.length_c   1.000
_cell.angle_alpha   90.00
_cell.angle_beta   90.00
_cell.angle_gamma   90.00
#
_symmetry.space_group_name_H-M   'P 1'
#
loop_
_entity.id
_entity.type
_entity.pdbx_description
1 polymer ?
#
loop_
_entity_poly.entity_id
_entity_poly.type
_entity_poly.pdbx_seq_one_letter_code
_entity_poly.pdbx_strand_id
1 'polypeptide(L)'
;MMSKAKQLEERDQQLRKQDAFYREQLNKLEERSTQFYKVTNENYHKAADEVNAKFRRYESTPVCADLQGEILKCYRENAGKTLLCSNIASLYLQCVNSAKQ
;
A
#
# COMPACT_ATOMS: atom_id res chain seq x y z
N MET A 1 29.77 -15.75 62.97
CA MET A 1 30.10 -15.87 61.53
C MET A 1 28.89 -16.45 60.81
N MET A 2 28.44 -15.83 59.72
CA MET A 2 27.31 -16.33 58.95
C MET A 2 27.77 -17.52 58.08
N SER A 3 26.97 -18.60 58.03
CA SER A 3 27.28 -19.78 57.21
C SER A 3 27.26 -19.42 55.73
N LYS A 4 28.16 -20.02 54.95
CA LYS A 4 28.24 -19.87 53.48
C LYS A 4 26.91 -20.19 52.80
N ALA A 5 26.11 -21.11 53.35
CA ALA A 5 24.77 -21.43 52.86
C ALA A 5 23.81 -20.22 52.96
N LYS A 6 23.82 -19.51 54.09
CA LYS A 6 23.02 -18.28 54.29
C LYS A 6 23.44 -17.16 53.34
N GLN A 7 24.73 -17.02 53.07
CA GLN A 7 25.23 -16.00 52.13
C GLN A 7 24.78 -16.28 50.69
N LEU A 8 24.76 -17.54 50.28
CA LEU A 8 24.27 -17.94 48.96
C LEU A 8 22.76 -17.70 48.83
N GLU A 9 21.99 -18.03 49.86
CA GLU A 9 20.54 -17.82 49.87
C GLU A 9 20.17 -16.33 49.77
N GLU A 10 20.86 -15.46 50.49
CA GLU A 10 20.67 -14.00 50.37
C GLU A 10 21.02 -13.48 48.97
N ARG A 11 22.09 -14.00 48.36
CA ARG A 11 22.47 -13.64 46.98
C ARG A 11 21.45 -14.11 45.97
N ASP A 12 20.94 -15.32 46.10
CA ASP A 12 19.88 -15.85 45.22
C ASP A 12 18.59 -15.03 45.33
N GLN A 13 18.22 -14.60 46.54
CA GLN A 13 17.07 -13.72 46.74
C GLN A 13 17.28 -12.34 46.09
N GLN A 14 18.48 -11.78 46.18
CA GLN A 14 18.82 -10.51 45.51
C GLN A 14 18.76 -10.66 43.99
N LEU A 15 19.32 -11.73 43.44
CA LEU A 15 19.28 -12.02 42.00
C LEU A 15 17.84 -12.17 41.50
N ARG A 16 17.00 -12.93 42.22
CA ARG A 16 15.57 -13.09 41.86
C ARG A 16 14.81 -11.76 41.87
N LYS A 17 15.09 -10.87 42.83
CA LYS A 17 14.47 -9.54 42.88
C LYS A 17 14.89 -8.68 41.68
N GLN A 18 16.17 -8.73 41.30
CA GLN A 18 16.66 -8.01 40.13
C GLN A 18 16.06 -8.57 38.83
N ASP A 19 16.02 -9.89 38.69
CA ASP A 19 15.44 -10.56 37.52
C ASP A 19 13.96 -10.19 37.34
N ALA A 20 13.17 -10.26 38.42
CA ALA A 20 11.77 -9.86 38.40
C ALA A 20 11.60 -8.37 38.02
N PHE A 21 12.44 -7.49 38.56
CA PHE A 21 12.42 -6.07 38.24
C PHE A 21 12.72 -5.80 36.76
N TYR A 22 13.80 -6.37 36.23
CA TYR A 22 14.19 -6.16 34.83
C TYR A 22 13.19 -6.79 33.85
N ARG A 23 12.65 -7.96 34.17
CA ARG A 23 11.62 -8.60 33.36
C ARG A 23 10.36 -7.73 33.26
N GLU A 24 9.93 -7.12 34.36
CA GLU A 24 8.80 -6.19 34.36
C GLU A 24 9.07 -4.94 33.49
N GLN A 25 10.29 -4.40 33.53
CA GLN A 25 10.66 -3.27 32.68
C GLN A 25 10.67 -3.65 31.20
N LEU A 26 11.20 -4.84 30.86
CA LEU A 26 11.21 -5.34 29.49
C LEU A 26 9.79 -5.55 28.95
N ASN A 27 8.90 -6.15 29.75
CA ASN A 27 7.50 -6.35 29.37
C ASN A 27 6.80 -5.01 29.07
N LYS A 28 7.00 -4.00 29.93
CA LYS A 28 6.43 -2.65 29.71
C LYS A 28 6.97 -1.98 28.46
N LEU A 29 8.26 -2.14 28.20
CA LEU A 29 8.90 -1.59 27.00
C LEU A 29 8.36 -2.25 25.74
N GLU A 30 8.24 -3.58 25.75
CA GLU A 30 7.71 -4.36 24.63
C GLU A 30 6.24 -4.04 24.36
N GLU A 31 5.41 -3.93 25.39
CA GLU A 31 4.01 -3.55 25.27
C GLU A 31 3.87 -2.15 24.67
N ARG A 32 4.60 -1.16 25.20
CA ARG A 32 4.59 0.21 24.69
C ARG A 32 5.07 0.28 23.24
N SER A 33 6.12 -0.46 22.90
CA SER A 33 6.66 -0.52 21.54
C SER A 33 5.64 -1.11 20.57
N THR A 34 4.98 -2.20 20.96
CA THR A 34 3.96 -2.87 20.15
C THR A 34 2.75 -1.96 19.90
N GLN A 35 2.27 -1.29 20.95
CA GLN A 35 1.16 -0.33 20.83
C GLN A 35 1.53 0.85 19.92
N PHE A 36 2.74 1.39 20.08
CA PHE A 36 3.21 2.50 19.25
C PHE A 36 3.36 2.10 17.78
N TYR A 37 3.93 0.92 17.51
CA TYR A 37 4.06 0.41 16.15
C TYR A 37 2.70 0.21 15.47
N LYS A 38 1.74 -0.40 16.18
CA LYS A 38 0.38 -0.62 15.69
C LYS A 38 -0.29 0.70 15.29
N VAL A 39 -0.35 1.67 16.21
CA VAL A 39 -0.99 2.97 15.96
C VAL A 39 -0.29 3.74 14.85
N THR A 40 1.04 3.69 14.79
CA THR A 40 1.81 4.36 13.73
C THR A 40 1.49 3.77 12.37
N ASN A 41 1.45 2.44 12.26
CA ASN A 41 1.15 1.75 11.02
C ASN A 41 -0.29 2.02 10.56
N GLU A 42 -1.26 1.95 11.48
CA GLU A 42 -2.66 2.27 11.20
C GLU A 42 -2.84 3.71 10.72
N ASN A 43 -2.21 4.68 11.39
CA ASN A 43 -2.27 6.08 11.00
C ASN A 43 -1.60 6.34 9.64
N TYR A 44 -0.47 5.69 9.37
CA TYR A 44 0.22 5.80 8.08
C TYR A 44 -0.66 5.30 6.94
N HIS A 45 -1.21 4.09 7.07
CA HIS A 45 -2.09 3.52 6.04
C HIS A 45 -3.33 4.37 5.83
N LYS A 46 -3.97 4.83 6.92
CA LYS A 46 -5.12 5.72 6.82
C LYS A 46 -4.78 7.03 6.09
N ALA A 47 -3.66 7.66 6.42
CA ALA A 47 -3.22 8.88 5.75
C ALA A 47 -2.92 8.62 4.26
N ALA A 48 -2.28 7.49 3.92
CA ALA A 48 -2.03 7.10 2.55
C ALA A 48 -3.35 6.88 1.77
N ASP A 49 -4.34 6.22 2.38
CA ASP A 49 -5.65 6.00 1.78
C ASP A 49 -6.42 7.30 1.57
N GLU A 50 -6.38 8.22 2.54
CA GLU A 50 -7.00 9.55 2.43
C GLU A 50 -6.37 10.38 1.30
N VAL A 51 -5.04 10.34 1.17
CA VAL A 51 -4.32 10.98 0.06
C VAL A 51 -4.69 10.31 -1.25
N ASN A 52 -4.67 8.98 -1.33
CA ASN A 52 -5.06 8.25 -2.54
C ASN A 52 -6.52 8.52 -2.93
N ALA A 53 -7.44 8.68 -1.98
CA ALA A 53 -8.82 9.02 -2.28
C ALA A 53 -8.96 10.45 -2.82
N LYS A 54 -8.26 11.43 -2.23
CA LYS A 54 -8.28 12.84 -2.66
C LYS A 54 -7.60 13.07 -4.01
N PHE A 55 -6.50 12.34 -4.25
CA PHE A 55 -5.62 12.52 -5.40
C PHE A 55 -5.68 11.35 -6.37
N ARG A 56 -6.64 10.43 -6.21
CA ARG A 56 -6.99 9.46 -7.25
C ARG A 56 -7.33 10.31 -8.47
N ARG A 57 -6.36 10.41 -9.37
CA ARG A 57 -6.60 10.91 -10.71
C ARG A 57 -7.74 10.03 -11.20
N TYR A 58 -8.86 10.66 -11.52
CA TYR A 58 -9.93 9.97 -12.24
C TYR A 58 -9.24 9.06 -13.25
N GLU A 59 -9.53 7.77 -13.21
CA GLU A 59 -9.26 6.90 -14.35
C GLU A 59 -10.17 7.46 -15.45
N SER A 60 -9.70 8.52 -16.10
CA SER A 60 -10.32 9.06 -17.28
C SER A 60 -10.03 8.03 -18.34
N THR A 61 -10.94 7.07 -18.46
CA THR A 61 -10.93 6.15 -19.57
C THR A 61 -11.00 7.02 -20.83
N PRO A 62 -9.98 6.98 -21.69
CA PRO A 62 -9.99 7.79 -22.90
C PRO A 62 -11.23 7.42 -23.70
N VAL A 63 -11.99 8.42 -24.11
CA VAL A 63 -13.21 8.18 -24.88
C VAL A 63 -12.82 7.55 -26.22
N CYS A 64 -13.53 6.50 -26.62
CA CYS A 64 -13.27 5.75 -27.85
C CYS A 64 -11.90 5.05 -27.91
N ALA A 65 -11.26 4.75 -26.76
CA ALA A 65 -9.93 4.14 -26.71
C ALA A 65 -9.80 2.84 -27.53
N ASP A 66 -10.80 1.96 -27.45
CA ASP A 66 -10.80 0.69 -28.19
C ASP A 66 -10.84 0.93 -29.71
N LEU A 67 -11.76 1.77 -30.17
CA LEU A 67 -11.87 2.18 -31.58
C LEU A 67 -10.59 2.89 -32.07
N GLN A 68 -9.95 3.67 -31.20
CA GLN A 68 -8.65 4.30 -31.49
C GLN A 68 -7.55 3.24 -31.66
N GLY A 69 -7.54 2.20 -30.82
CA GLY A 69 -6.61 1.08 -30.95
C GLY A 69 -6.84 0.31 -32.27
N GLU A 70 -8.09 0.01 -32.59
CA GLU A 70 -8.48 -0.73 -33.80
C GLU A 70 -8.14 0.04 -35.09
N ILE A 71 -8.44 1.34 -35.16
CA ILE A 71 -8.15 2.14 -36.36
C ILE A 71 -6.65 2.29 -36.59
N LEU A 72 -5.87 2.50 -35.52
CA LEU A 72 -4.40 2.58 -35.59
C LEU A 72 -3.80 1.25 -36.04
N LYS A 73 -4.31 0.13 -35.54
CA LYS A 73 -3.91 -1.20 -35.99
C LYS A 73 -4.22 -1.41 -37.47
N CYS A 74 -5.44 -1.08 -37.90
CA CYS A 74 -5.85 -1.24 -39.28
C CYS A 74 -4.97 -0.45 -40.25
N TYR A 75 -4.65 0.82 -39.94
CA TYR A 75 -3.78 1.63 -40.80
C TYR A 75 -2.35 1.10 -40.86
N ARG A 76 -1.83 0.57 -39.75
CA ARG A 76 -0.49 -0.06 -39.72
C ARG A 76 -0.43 -1.30 -40.61
N GLU A 77 -1.47 -2.11 -40.60
CA GLU A 77 -1.56 -3.35 -41.39
C GLU A 77 -1.89 -3.08 -42.88
N ASN A 78 -2.54 -1.96 -43.19
CA ASN A 78 -3.02 -1.61 -44.54
C ASN A 78 -2.37 -0.32 -45.08
N ALA A 79 -1.03 -0.20 -44.94
CA ALA A 79 -0.29 0.95 -45.44
C ALA A 79 -0.54 1.17 -46.95
N GLY A 80 -0.87 2.40 -47.35
CA GLY A 80 -1.22 2.75 -48.73
C GLY A 80 -2.61 2.28 -49.19
N LYS A 81 -3.35 1.51 -48.37
CA LYS A 81 -4.71 1.01 -48.65
C LYS A 81 -5.69 1.44 -47.55
N THR A 82 -5.61 2.70 -47.13
CA THR A 82 -6.36 3.24 -45.98
C THR A 82 -7.88 3.15 -46.11
N LEU A 83 -8.40 3.08 -47.33
CA LEU A 83 -9.84 2.89 -47.59
C LEU A 83 -10.38 1.57 -47.03
N LEU A 84 -9.55 0.53 -46.85
CA LEU A 84 -9.96 -0.71 -46.17
C LEU A 84 -10.34 -0.49 -44.71
N CYS A 85 -9.84 0.57 -44.08
CA CYS A 85 -10.14 0.94 -42.69
C CYS A 85 -11.30 1.93 -42.55
N SER A 86 -11.98 2.28 -43.66
CA SER A 86 -13.03 3.30 -43.70
C SER A 86 -14.19 3.04 -42.73
N ASN A 87 -14.61 1.78 -42.57
CA ASN A 87 -15.68 1.44 -41.65
C ASN A 87 -15.32 1.75 -40.18
N ILE A 88 -14.11 1.34 -39.75
CA ILE A 88 -13.61 1.60 -38.40
C ILE A 88 -13.39 3.11 -38.19
N ALA A 89 -12.92 3.81 -39.23
CA ALA A 89 -12.76 5.27 -39.19
C ALA A 89 -14.10 6.01 -38.97
N SER A 90 -15.16 5.58 -39.65
CA SER A 90 -16.51 6.14 -39.45
C SER A 90 -17.04 5.91 -38.04
N LEU A 91 -16.85 4.70 -37.49
CA LEU A 91 -17.26 4.37 -36.12
C LEU A 91 -16.48 5.17 -35.08
N TYR A 92 -15.16 5.31 -35.25
CA TYR A 92 -14.33 6.14 -34.39
C TYR A 92 -14.78 7.60 -34.41
N LEU A 93 -15.04 8.14 -35.61
CA LEU A 93 -15.52 9.52 -35.77
C LEU A 93 -16.90 9.73 -35.12
N GLN A 94 -17.81 8.77 -35.26
CA GLN A 94 -19.12 8.83 -34.61
C GLN A 94 -18.97 8.86 -33.09
N CYS A 95 -18.15 7.97 -32.52
CA CYS A 95 -17.90 7.93 -31.08
C CYS A 95 -17.31 9.26 -30.56
N VAL A 96 -16.32 9.82 -31.26
CA VAL A 96 -15.72 11.11 -30.90
C VAL A 96 -16.72 12.24 -30.97
N ASN A 97 -17.60 12.27 -31.98
CA ASN A 97 -18.62 13.30 -32.13
C ASN A 97 -19.72 13.19 -31.06
N SER A 98 -20.15 11.98 -30.72
CA SER A 98 -21.10 11.75 -29.63
C SER A 98 -20.53 12.17 -28.27
N ALA A 99 -19.22 12.01 -28.05
CA ALA A 99 -18.56 12.41 -26.81
C ALA A 99 -18.28 13.92 -26.69
N LYS A 100 -18.37 14.67 -27.80
CA LYS A 100 -18.20 16.13 -27.83
C LYS A 100 -19.48 16.90 -27.51
N GLN A 101 -20.65 16.26 -27.66
CA GLN A 101 -21.96 16.84 -27.34
C GLN A 101 -22.20 16.83 -25.83
#